data_AF-A0A7S0HRU2-F1
#
_entry.id   AF-A0A7S0HRU2-F1
#
_cell.length_a   1.000
_cell.length_b   1.000
_cell.length_c   1.000
_cell.angle_alpha   90.00
_cell.angle_beta   90.00
_cell.angle_gamma   90.00
#
_symmetry.space_group_name_H-M   'P 1'
#
loop_
_entity.id
_entity.type
_entity.pdbx_description
1 polymer ?
#
loop_
_entity_poly.entity_id
_entity_poly.type
_entity_poly.pdbx_seq_one_letter_code
_entity_poly.pdbx_strand_id
1 'polypeptide(L)'
;IECNPRASSNIANFYNHKGLGAVLANPESNPFDQTIEPLPGVVETYWLFAEVMAVFSKPSLASFTAVFDALFHKKDAYYDPRDPLPSLALLYVHLPTLLMRNICKGNNWAKIDPCIGKMTEENGD
;
A
#
# COMPACT_ATOMS: atom_id res chain seq x y z
N ILE A 1 -10.33 1.66 -9.39
CA ILE A 1 -9.53 2.70 -8.70
C ILE A 1 -8.21 2.74 -9.45
N GLU A 2 -8.12 3.62 -10.45
CA GLU A 2 -6.91 3.84 -11.24
C GLU A 2 -5.77 4.34 -10.33
N CYS A 3 -4.54 4.40 -10.85
CA CYS A 3 -3.38 5.10 -10.29
C CYS A 3 -3.61 6.63 -10.15
N ASN A 4 -4.78 7.02 -9.64
CA ASN A 4 -5.14 8.38 -9.32
C ASN A 4 -4.45 8.72 -8.00
N PRO A 5 -3.44 9.60 -8.01
CA PRO A 5 -2.71 9.96 -6.80
C PRO A 5 -3.63 10.54 -5.72
N ARG A 6 -4.80 11.08 -6.08
CA ARG A 6 -5.80 11.55 -5.11
C ARG A 6 -6.44 10.41 -4.32
N ALA A 7 -6.71 9.25 -4.95
CA ALA A 7 -7.30 8.11 -4.24
C ALA A 7 -6.32 7.53 -3.22
N SER A 8 -5.06 7.33 -3.63
CA SER A 8 -4.00 6.81 -2.75
C SER A 8 -3.73 7.76 -1.58
N SER A 9 -3.62 9.07 -1.84
CA SER A 9 -3.44 10.07 -0.77
C SER A 9 -4.64 10.11 0.17
N ASN A 10 -5.87 10.03 -0.35
CA ASN A 10 -7.06 10.01 0.52
C ASN A 10 -7.10 8.77 1.40
N ILE A 11 -6.76 7.59 0.86
CA ILE A 11 -6.71 6.35 1.65
C ILE A 11 -5.67 6.46 2.76
N ALA A 12 -4.46 6.94 2.46
CA ALA A 12 -3.39 7.07 3.45
C ALA A 12 -3.69 8.11 4.54
N ASN A 13 -4.36 9.21 4.20
CA ASN A 13 -4.64 10.30 5.15
C ASN A 13 -5.95 10.11 5.94
N PHE A 14 -6.93 9.37 5.40
CA PHE A 14 -8.25 9.23 6.00
C PHE A 14 -8.59 7.77 6.39
N TYR A 15 -7.59 6.89 6.51
CA TYR A 15 -7.79 5.46 6.78
C TYR A 15 -8.65 5.17 8.03
N ASN A 16 -8.65 6.08 9.01
CA ASN A 16 -9.41 5.97 10.26
C ASN A 16 -10.77 6.68 10.23
N HIS A 17 -11.13 7.31 9.10
CA HIS A 17 -12.41 8.00 8.95
C HIS A 17 -13.49 7.01 8.50
N LYS A 18 -14.53 6.82 9.33
CA LYS A 18 -15.61 5.84 9.07
C LYS A 18 -16.34 6.06 7.73
N GLY A 19 -16.41 7.31 7.28
CA GLY A 19 -17.05 7.67 6.01
C GLY A 19 -16.22 7.35 4.76
N LEU A 20 -14.89 7.15 4.87
CA LEU A 20 -13.99 7.06 3.70
C LEU A 20 -14.46 6.03 2.67
N GLY A 21 -14.83 4.83 3.12
CA GLY A 21 -15.29 3.76 2.24
C GLY A 21 -16.57 4.13 1.46
N ALA A 22 -17.53 4.78 2.13
CA ALA A 22 -18.78 5.20 1.49
C ALA A 22 -18.54 6.24 0.39
N VAL A 23 -17.62 7.18 0.62
CA VAL A 23 -17.24 8.22 -0.36
C VAL A 23 -16.54 7.62 -1.57
N LEU A 24 -15.62 6.69 -1.34
CA LEU A 24 -14.90 6.03 -2.43
C LEU A 24 -15.82 5.13 -3.26
N ALA A 25 -16.80 4.49 -2.63
CA ALA A 25 -17.74 3.58 -3.29
C ALA A 25 -18.85 4.32 -4.05
N ASN A 26 -19.41 5.37 -3.45
CA ASN A 26 -20.49 6.15 -4.05
C ASN A 26 -20.39 7.64 -3.65
N PRO A 27 -19.54 8.42 -4.35
CA PRO A 27 -19.33 9.82 -4.00
C PRO A 27 -20.59 10.68 -4.21
N GLU A 28 -21.43 10.34 -5.19
CA GLU A 28 -22.64 11.10 -5.51
C GLU A 28 -23.74 10.94 -4.44
N SER A 29 -23.81 9.78 -3.78
CA SER A 29 -24.76 9.55 -2.69
C SER A 29 -24.29 10.06 -1.32
N ASN A 30 -23.06 10.57 -1.23
CA ASN A 30 -22.46 11.08 0.00
C ASN A 30 -21.98 12.53 -0.21
N PRO A 31 -22.90 13.47 -0.50
CA PRO A 31 -22.52 14.87 -0.62
C PRO A 31 -21.97 15.38 0.71
N PHE A 32 -20.83 16.07 0.65
CA PHE A 32 -20.27 16.75 1.80
C PHE A 32 -20.61 18.23 1.74
N ASP A 33 -21.22 18.73 2.81
CA ASP A 33 -21.54 20.15 2.95
C ASP A 33 -20.29 20.99 3.30
N GLN A 34 -19.19 20.33 3.69
CA GLN A 34 -17.93 20.97 4.11
C GLN A 34 -16.71 20.10 3.82
N THR A 35 -15.55 20.74 3.67
CA THR A 35 -14.26 20.06 3.58
C THR A 35 -13.98 19.28 4.86
N ILE A 36 -13.61 18.01 4.72
CA ILE A 36 -13.24 17.14 5.84
C ILE A 36 -11.72 17.10 5.97
N GLU A 37 -11.21 17.22 7.19
CA GLU A 37 -9.79 17.10 7.51
C GLU A 37 -9.47 15.72 8.13
N PRO A 38 -8.23 15.23 8.02
CA PRO A 38 -7.77 14.03 8.70
C PRO A 38 -8.05 14.10 10.21
N LEU A 39 -8.45 12.98 10.81
CA LEU A 39 -8.70 12.95 12.25
C LEU A 39 -7.39 13.20 13.04
N PRO A 40 -7.44 13.81 14.24
CA PRO A 40 -6.23 14.13 15.01
C PRO A 40 -5.32 12.93 15.35
N GLY A 41 -5.87 11.71 15.32
CA GLY A 41 -5.13 10.45 15.57
C GLY A 41 -4.56 9.78 14.32
N VAL A 42 -4.57 10.44 13.16
CA VAL A 42 -3.90 9.93 11.97
C VAL A 42 -2.39 9.88 12.22
N VAL A 43 -1.77 8.78 11.80
CA VAL A 43 -0.32 8.57 11.84
C VAL A 43 0.16 8.31 10.43
N GLU A 44 1.47 8.43 10.22
CA GLU A 44 2.10 8.13 8.94
C GLU A 44 1.78 6.69 8.49
N THR A 45 1.49 6.53 7.20
CA THR A 45 1.32 5.21 6.57
C THR A 45 2.67 4.69 6.08
N TYR A 46 2.99 3.43 6.36
CA TYR A 46 4.23 2.78 5.93
C TYR A 46 3.97 1.44 5.24
N TRP A 47 5.02 0.85 4.66
CA TRP A 47 4.98 -0.46 4.02
C TRP A 47 5.98 -1.41 4.69
N LEU A 48 5.51 -2.29 5.56
CA LEU A 48 6.36 -3.20 6.34
C LEU A 48 7.31 -4.01 5.45
N PHE A 49 6.84 -4.49 4.30
CA PHE A 49 7.69 -5.24 3.39
C PHE A 49 8.89 -4.41 2.89
N ALA A 50 8.68 -3.14 2.56
CA ALA A 50 9.76 -2.25 2.11
C ALA A 50 10.76 -1.98 3.24
N GLU A 51 10.26 -1.73 4.46
CA GLU A 51 11.07 -1.52 5.66
C GLU A 51 11.96 -2.75 5.96
N VAL A 52 11.38 -3.94 5.92
CA VAL A 52 12.10 -5.21 6.12
C VAL A 52 13.16 -5.43 5.03
N MET A 53 12.82 -5.19 3.76
CA MET A 53 13.77 -5.31 2.66
C MET A 53 14.90 -4.28 2.74
N ALA A 54 14.64 -3.08 3.25
CA ALA A 54 15.67 -2.07 3.47
C ALA A 54 16.70 -2.54 4.50
N VAL A 55 16.24 -3.17 5.60
CA VAL A 55 17.12 -3.79 6.62
C VAL A 55 17.98 -4.90 6.00
N PHE A 56 17.40 -5.79 5.20
CA PHE A 56 18.16 -6.86 4.57
C PHE A 56 19.15 -6.36 3.51
N SER A 57 18.80 -5.30 2.79
CA SER A 57 19.63 -4.76 1.70
C SER A 57 20.80 -3.93 2.23
N LYS A 58 20.58 -3.16 3.31
CA LYS A 58 21.58 -2.26 3.91
C LYS A 58 21.44 -2.26 5.44
N PRO A 59 21.85 -3.35 6.11
CA PRO A 59 21.67 -3.50 7.55
C PRO A 59 22.44 -2.42 8.30
N SER A 60 21.72 -1.67 9.13
CA SER A 60 22.27 -0.63 10.00
C SER A 60 21.38 -0.46 11.23
N LEU A 61 21.95 0.02 12.34
CA LEU A 61 21.17 0.31 13.55
C LEU A 61 19.98 1.25 13.22
N ALA A 62 20.20 2.25 12.37
CA ALA A 62 19.17 3.16 11.89
C ALA A 62 18.02 2.43 11.15
N SER A 63 18.33 1.49 10.26
CA SER A 63 17.30 0.70 9.56
C SER A 63 16.49 -0.17 10.53
N PHE A 64 17.13 -0.80 11.53
CA PHE A 64 16.40 -1.57 12.54
C PHE A 64 15.49 -0.68 13.38
N THR A 65 15.97 0.48 13.83
CA THR A 65 15.15 1.44 14.59
C THR A 65 13.96 1.95 13.79
N ALA A 66 14.11 2.13 12.48
CA ALA A 66 13.02 2.55 11.59
C ALA A 66 11.92 1.49 11.52
N VAL A 67 12.27 0.20 11.42
CA VAL A 67 11.27 -0.89 11.43
C VAL A 67 10.52 -0.95 12.75
N PHE A 68 11.22 -0.83 13.88
CA PHE A 68 10.58 -0.81 15.20
C PHE A 68 9.63 0.37 15.36
N ASP A 69 10.04 1.57 14.98
CA ASP A 69 9.18 2.75 14.99
C ASP A 69 7.93 2.56 14.13
N ALA A 70 8.11 2.01 12.92
CA ALA A 70 7.01 1.74 12.01
C ALA A 70 6.00 0.73 12.58
N LEU A 71 6.48 -0.36 13.19
CA LEU A 71 5.63 -1.40 13.78
C LEU A 71 4.77 -0.89 14.95
N PHE A 72 5.27 0.07 15.72
CA PHE A 72 4.61 0.53 16.95
C PHE A 72 3.87 1.86 16.82
N HIS A 73 4.29 2.75 15.92
CA HIS A 73 3.77 4.13 15.85
C HIS A 73 3.13 4.49 14.51
N LYS A 74 3.22 3.63 13.49
CA LYS A 74 2.73 3.92 12.14
C LYS A 74 1.65 2.94 11.70
N LYS A 75 0.91 3.31 10.65
CA LYS A 75 -0.14 2.45 10.06
C LYS A 75 0.42 1.70 8.86
N ASP A 76 0.38 0.37 8.87
CA ASP A 76 0.76 -0.39 7.67
C ASP A 76 -0.30 -0.24 6.56
N ALA A 77 0.16 -0.05 5.33
CA ALA A 77 -0.64 0.18 4.14
C ALA A 77 -1.46 -1.04 3.68
N TYR A 78 -1.00 -2.27 3.98
CA TYR A 78 -1.66 -3.50 3.55
C TYR A 78 -2.13 -4.36 4.72
N TYR A 79 -1.30 -4.51 5.76
CA TYR A 79 -1.57 -5.36 6.91
C TYR A 79 -2.59 -4.72 7.85
N ASP A 80 -3.69 -5.43 8.08
CA ASP A 80 -4.63 -5.17 9.16
C ASP A 80 -4.67 -6.44 10.06
N PRO A 81 -4.39 -6.34 11.36
CA PRO A 81 -4.44 -7.50 12.25
C PRO A 81 -5.84 -8.13 12.37
N ARG A 82 -6.90 -7.39 12.01
CA ARG A 82 -8.28 -7.89 12.01
C ARG A 82 -8.65 -8.60 10.70
N ASP A 83 -7.89 -8.35 9.63
CA ASP A 83 -8.05 -9.00 8.33
C ASP A 83 -6.68 -9.17 7.65
N PRO A 84 -5.85 -10.14 8.11
CA PRO A 84 -4.49 -10.29 7.61
C PRO A 84 -4.43 -10.95 6.24
N LEU A 85 -5.49 -11.67 5.82
CA LEU A 85 -5.47 -12.51 4.63
C LEU A 85 -5.17 -11.74 3.34
N PRO A 86 -5.75 -10.54 3.07
CA PRO A 86 -5.42 -9.78 1.87
C PRO A 86 -3.94 -9.43 1.77
N SER A 87 -3.31 -9.03 2.88
CA SER A 87 -1.89 -8.69 2.91
C SER A 87 -0.98 -9.91 2.66
N LEU A 88 -1.33 -11.06 3.23
CA LEU A 88 -0.59 -12.31 3.03
C LEU A 88 -0.77 -12.83 1.59
N ALA A 89 -1.98 -12.77 1.06
CA ALA A 89 -2.25 -13.13 -0.32
C ALA A 89 -1.49 -12.22 -1.30
N LEU A 90 -1.42 -10.92 -1.04
CA LEU A 90 -0.64 -9.99 -1.85
C LEU A 90 0.85 -10.40 -1.87
N LEU A 91 1.47 -10.53 -0.69
CA LEU A 91 2.91 -10.76 -0.56
C LEU A 91 3.35 -12.16 -0.99
N TYR A 92 2.58 -13.19 -0.63
CA TYR A 92 3.01 -14.59 -0.79
C TYR A 92 2.33 -15.32 -1.94
N VAL A 93 1.26 -14.78 -2.53
CA VAL A 93 0.55 -15.40 -3.66
C VAL A 93 0.60 -14.52 -4.90
N HIS A 94 0.07 -13.30 -4.83
CA HIS A 94 -0.11 -12.43 -5.99
C HIS A 94 1.23 -11.99 -6.59
N LEU A 95 2.11 -11.36 -5.81
CA LEU A 95 3.41 -10.87 -6.30
C LEU A 95 4.31 -12.01 -6.83
N PRO A 96 4.46 -13.15 -6.13
CA PRO A 96 5.22 -14.28 -6.66
C PRO A 96 4.61 -14.88 -7.92
N THR A 97 3.28 -14.97 -8.02
CA THR A 97 2.60 -15.48 -9.21
C THR A 97 2.80 -14.57 -10.42
N LEU A 98 2.73 -13.26 -10.23
CA LEU A 98 3.02 -12.29 -11.28
C LEU A 98 4.44 -12.44 -11.82
N LEU A 99 5.42 -12.51 -10.90
CA LEU A 99 6.82 -12.69 -11.25
C LEU A 99 7.05 -14.02 -11.98
N MET A 100 6.53 -15.12 -11.45
CA MET A 100 6.67 -16.46 -12.04
C MET A 100 6.07 -16.49 -13.46
N ARG A 101 4.87 -15.94 -13.63
CA ARG A 101 4.21 -15.87 -14.95
C ARG A 101 5.06 -15.08 -15.94
N ASN A 102 5.69 -13.99 -15.52
CA ASN A 102 6.50 -13.15 -16.39
C ASN A 102 7.81 -13.86 -16.79
N ILE A 103 8.47 -14.51 -15.83
CA ILE A 103 9.67 -15.34 -16.08
C ILE A 103 9.35 -16.47 -17.05
N CYS A 104 8.25 -17.21 -16.85
CA CYS A 104 7.86 -18.31 -17.74
C CYS A 104 7.56 -17.85 -19.17
N LYS A 105 7.07 -16.63 -19.37
CA LYS A 105 6.78 -16.07 -20.69
C LYS A 105 8.00 -15.42 -21.37
N GLY A 106 9.06 -15.14 -20.61
CA GLY A 106 10.23 -14.43 -21.13
C GLY A 106 9.94 -12.98 -21.54
N ASN A 107 8.92 -12.36 -20.97
CA ASN A 107 8.62 -10.95 -21.21
C ASN A 107 9.69 -10.06 -20.56
N ASN A 108 9.97 -8.88 -21.11
CA ASN A 108 10.78 -7.86 -20.43
C ASN A 108 9.92 -7.13 -19.38
N TRP A 109 10.54 -6.62 -18.31
CA TRP A 109 9.86 -5.83 -17.29
C TRP A 109 10.84 -4.88 -16.58
N ALA A 110 10.33 -3.74 -16.12
CA ALA A 110 11.09 -2.80 -15.31
C ALA A 110 10.91 -3.06 -13.81
N LYS A 111 9.67 -3.27 -13.36
CA LYS A 111 9.33 -3.45 -11.94
C LYS A 111 8.01 -4.20 -11.77
N ILE A 112 7.78 -4.66 -10.54
CA ILE A 112 6.47 -5.12 -10.07
C ILE A 112 5.85 -3.97 -9.28
N ASP A 113 4.59 -3.62 -9.56
CA ASP A 113 3.86 -2.59 -8.83
C ASP A 113 2.76 -3.23 -7.97
N PRO A 114 2.95 -3.36 -6.64
CA PRO A 114 1.95 -3.96 -5.76
C PRO A 114 0.67 -3.14 -5.62
N CYS A 115 0.74 -1.81 -5.83
CA CYS A 115 -0.42 -0.92 -5.70
C CYS A 115 -1.38 -1.10 -6.88
N ILE A 116 -0.83 -1.24 -8.09
CA ILE A 116 -1.63 -1.50 -9.31
C ILE A 116 -1.90 -3.01 -9.46
N GLY A 117 -1.03 -3.85 -8.91
CA GLY A 117 -1.13 -5.30 -9.00
C GLY A 117 -0.70 -5.84 -10.37
N LYS A 118 0.28 -5.20 -11.03
CA LYS A 118 0.79 -5.62 -12.34
C LYS A 118 2.32 -5.51 -12.45
N MET A 119 2.88 -6.23 -13.42
CA MET A 119 4.24 -5.99 -13.92
C MET A 119 4.18 -4.76 -14.83
N THR A 120 5.14 -3.85 -14.73
CA THR A 120 5.26 -2.73 -15.67
C THR A 120 6.40 -3.00 -16.65
N GLU A 121 6.16 -2.79 -17.94
CA GLU A 121 7.17 -2.98 -18.98
C GLU A 121 8.18 -1.81 -19.05
N GLU A 122 9.34 -2.04 -19.68
CA GLU A 122 10.46 -1.07 -19.72
C GLU A 122 10.10 0.27 -20.40
N ASN A 123 9.11 0.27 -21.29
CA ASN A 123 8.67 1.48 -22.02
C ASN A 123 7.34 2.03 -21.52
N GLY A 124 6.82 1.52 -20.40
CA GLY A 124 5.52 1.90 -19.87
C GLY A 124 4.37 1.22 -20.60
N ASP A 125 3.86 0.17 -19.98
CA ASP A 125 2.45 -0.11 -19.75
C ASP A 125 2.38 -0.81 -18.39
#